data_AF-A0A3L8BAD0-F1
#
_entry.id   AF-A0A3L8BAD0-F1
#
_cell.length_a   1.000
_cell.length_b   1.000
_cell.length_c   1.000
_cell.angle_alpha   90.00
_cell.angle_beta   90.00
_cell.angle_gamma   90.00
#
_symmetry.space_group_name_H-M   'P 1'
#
loop_
_entity.id
_entity.type
_entity.pdbx_description
1 polymer ?
#
loop_
_entity_poly.entity_id
_entity_poly.type
_entity_poly.pdbx_seq_one_letter_code
_entity_poly.pdbx_strand_id
1 'polypeptide(L)'
;MFSENMPSSISKVAIIGLLGAVIWLAVLNIYNGVVHEPRFFVVSIVGFSLFLMSKLAMVKKGYLISFGTGNMSTFAANFYRVGYWLMVVGVLGTLFGPSI
;
A
#
# COMPACT_ATOMS: atom_id res chain seq x y z
N MET A 1 15.23 24.74 -8.87
CA MET A 1 14.88 24.51 -7.45
C MET A 1 13.37 24.63 -7.35
N PHE A 2 12.65 23.50 -7.45
CA PHE A 2 11.18 23.54 -7.39
C PHE A 2 10.78 23.81 -5.94
N SER A 3 10.04 24.88 -5.71
CA SER A 3 9.27 25.08 -4.48
C SER A 3 8.23 23.97 -4.43
N GLU A 4 8.56 22.85 -3.79
CA GLU A 4 7.61 21.75 -3.59
C GLU A 4 6.41 22.28 -2.81
N ASN A 5 5.20 22.11 -3.36
CA ASN A 5 3.94 22.32 -2.65
C ASN A 5 3.84 21.29 -1.52
N MET A 6 4.53 21.56 -0.42
CA MET A 6 4.50 20.71 0.76
C MET A 6 3.06 20.66 1.28
N PRO A 7 2.52 19.46 1.59
CA PRO A 7 1.19 19.36 2.14
C PRO A 7 1.09 20.19 3.42
N SER A 8 0.03 20.98 3.54
CA SER A 8 -0.23 21.79 4.73
C SER A 8 -0.30 20.89 5.98
N SER A 9 -0.04 21.45 7.16
CA SER A 9 -0.16 20.69 8.43
C SER A 9 -1.53 20.05 8.57
N ILE A 10 -2.59 20.74 8.13
CA ILE A 10 -3.97 20.23 8.11
C ILE A 10 -4.07 19.03 7.16
N SER A 11 -3.52 19.12 5.95
CA SER A 11 -3.50 18.01 5.00
C SER A 11 -2.76 16.79 5.54
N LYS A 12 -1.62 16.98 6.24
CA LYS A 12 -0.87 15.90 6.88
C LYS A 12 -1.68 15.20 7.96
N VAL A 13 -2.30 15.98 8.87
CA VAL A 13 -3.16 15.45 9.94
C VAL A 13 -4.35 14.70 9.34
N ALA A 14 -4.99 15.25 8.32
CA ALA A 14 -6.12 14.60 7.64
C ALA A 14 -5.69 13.27 7.00
N ILE A 15 -4.56 13.22 6.30
CA ILE A 15 -4.04 11.98 5.68
C ILE A 15 -3.74 10.93 6.75
N ILE A 16 -3.03 11.31 7.82
CA ILE A 16 -2.68 10.38 8.91
C ILE A 16 -3.94 9.87 9.61
N GLY A 17 -4.89 10.76 9.91
CA GLY A 17 -6.16 10.42 10.53
C GLY A 17 -7.00 9.48 9.67
N LEU A 18 -7.13 9.76 8.37
CA LEU A 18 -7.82 8.90 7.42
C LEU A 18 -7.15 7.52 7.31
N LEU A 19 -5.83 7.48 7.22
CA LEU A 19 -5.09 6.22 7.17
C LEU A 19 -5.31 5.39 8.44
N GLY A 20 -5.24 6.03 9.61
CA GLY A 20 -5.52 5.39 10.90
C GLY A 20 -6.95 4.87 11.00
N ALA A 21 -7.93 5.66 10.57
CA ALA A 21 -9.34 5.26 10.56
C ALA A 21 -9.60 4.05 9.65
N VAL A 22 -9.01 4.03 8.45
CA VAL A 22 -9.13 2.89 7.52
C VAL A 22 -8.51 1.62 8.11
N ILE A 23 -7.33 1.73 8.71
CA ILE A 23 -6.67 0.59 9.38
C ILE A 23 -7.52 0.09 10.56
N TRP A 24 -8.04 1.00 11.39
CA TRP A 24 -8.91 0.66 12.51
C TRP A 24 -10.16 -0.10 12.05
N LEU A 25 -10.86 0.42 11.05
CA LEU A 25 -12.06 -0.22 10.49
C LEU A 25 -11.75 -1.60 9.90
N ALA A 26 -10.61 -1.75 9.21
CA ALA A 26 -10.19 -3.04 8.69
C ALA A 26 -9.96 -4.06 9.81
N VAL A 27 -9.24 -3.67 10.87
CA VAL A 27 -9.01 -4.53 12.05
C VAL A 27 -10.32 -4.87 12.76
N LEU A 28 -11.21 -3.90 12.93
CA LEU A 28 -12.52 -4.10 13.56
C LEU A 28 -13.39 -5.09 12.76
N ASN A 29 -13.39 -4.99 11.43
CA ASN A 29 -14.12 -5.92 10.57
C ASN A 29 -13.55 -7.34 10.61
N ILE A 30 -12.22 -7.48 10.70
CA ILE A 30 -11.55 -8.78 10.91
C ILE A 30 -11.93 -9.35 12.27
N TYR A 31 -11.86 -8.54 13.33
CA TYR A 31 -12.18 -8.96 14.70
C TYR A 31 -13.64 -9.39 14.85
N ASN A 32 -14.57 -8.67 14.22
CA ASN A 32 -16.00 -8.98 14.24
C ASN A 32 -16.39 -10.14 13.32
N GLY A 33 -15.43 -10.78 12.61
CA GLY A 33 -15.71 -11.89 11.72
C GLY A 33 -16.52 -11.54 10.47
N VAL A 34 -16.56 -10.25 10.09
CA VAL A 34 -17.28 -9.78 8.88
C VAL A 34 -16.50 -10.15 7.61
N VAL A 35 -15.18 -10.26 7.74
CA VAL A 35 -14.28 -10.61 6.65
C VAL A 35 -14.32 -12.12 6.40
N HIS A 36 -14.55 -12.52 5.15
CA HIS A 36 -14.65 -13.93 4.76
C HIS A 36 -13.36 -14.70 5.07
N GLU A 37 -12.22 -14.23 4.56
CA GLU A 37 -10.93 -14.91 4.74
C GLU A 37 -9.83 -13.94 5.19
N PRO A 38 -9.73 -13.62 6.49
CA PRO A 38 -8.85 -12.55 6.99
C PRO A 38 -7.36 -12.85 6.82
N ARG A 39 -6.97 -14.11 6.64
CA ARG A 39 -5.57 -14.50 6.38
C ARG A 39 -4.98 -13.86 5.12
N PHE A 40 -5.80 -13.61 4.10
CA PHE A 40 -5.34 -12.94 2.87
C PHE A 40 -5.04 -11.45 3.09
N PHE A 41 -5.51 -10.85 4.18
CA PHE A 41 -5.11 -9.50 4.58
C PHE A 41 -3.60 -9.40 4.82
N VAL A 42 -2.97 -10.46 5.34
CA VAL A 42 -1.50 -10.52 5.52
C VAL A 42 -0.79 -10.43 4.16
N VAL A 43 -1.34 -11.07 3.12
CA VAL A 43 -0.80 -10.99 1.75
C VAL A 43 -0.85 -9.54 1.24
N SER A 44 -1.95 -8.83 1.51
CA SER A 44 -2.05 -7.40 1.19
C SER A 44 -1.02 -6.55 1.92
N ILE A 45 -0.74 -6.82 3.20
CA ILE A 45 0.29 -6.12 3.98
C ILE A 45 1.69 -6.35 3.39
N VAL A 46 2.01 -7.58 3.01
CA VAL A 46 3.29 -7.91 2.35
C VAL A 46 3.40 -7.17 1.02
N GLY A 47 2.33 -7.20 0.21
CA GLY A 47 2.28 -6.47 -1.06
C GLY A 47 2.48 -4.97 -0.90
N PHE A 48 1.80 -4.36 0.06
CA PHE A 48 1.94 -2.95 0.38
C PHE A 48 3.36 -2.59 0.83
N SER A 49 4.00 -3.45 1.61
CA SER A 49 5.38 -3.25 2.08
C SER A 49 6.38 -3.24 0.91
N LEU A 50 6.23 -4.17 -0.04
CA LEU A 50 7.06 -4.21 -1.26
C LEU A 50 6.84 -2.97 -2.12
N PHE A 51 5.59 -2.56 -2.30
CA PHE A 51 5.24 -1.32 -2.98
C PHE A 51 5.87 -0.09 -2.30
N LEU A 52 5.78 0.01 -0.97
CA LEU A 52 6.33 1.12 -0.20
C LEU A 52 7.85 1.19 -0.32
N MET A 53 8.55 0.06 -0.20
CA MET A 53 10.00 0.00 -0.40
C MET A 53 10.39 0.49 -1.80
N SER A 54 9.63 0.09 -2.82
CA SER A 54 9.84 0.52 -4.20
C SER A 54 9.70 2.04 -4.36
N LYS A 55 8.69 2.65 -3.71
CA LYS A 55 8.43 4.09 -3.74
C LYS A 55 9.47 4.88 -2.96
N LEU A 56 9.86 4.41 -1.77
CA LEU A 56 10.92 5.04 -0.98
C LEU A 56 12.25 5.05 -1.72
N ALA A 57 12.58 3.99 -2.47
CA ALA A 57 13.76 3.96 -3.32
C ALA A 57 13.73 5.01 -4.44
N MET A 58 12.55 5.41 -4.92
CA MET A 58 12.38 6.47 -5.92
C MET A 58 12.43 7.87 -5.33
N VAL A 59 11.79 8.07 -4.18
CA VAL A 59 11.84 9.34 -3.44
C VAL A 59 13.29 9.69 -3.08
N LYS A 60 14.09 8.70 -2.64
CA LYS A 60 15.53 8.90 -2.38
C LYS A 60 16.33 9.34 -3.60
N LYS A 61 15.85 9.05 -4.81
CA LYS A 61 16.46 9.45 -6.09
C LYS A 61 15.87 10.75 -6.66
N GLY A 62 14.98 11.43 -5.92
CA GLY A 62 14.32 12.67 -6.36
C GLY A 62 13.14 12.47 -7.31
N TYR A 63 12.67 11.23 -7.52
CA TYR A 63 11.52 10.94 -8.37
C TYR A 63 10.27 10.72 -7.51
N LEU A 64 9.39 11.74 -7.46
CA LEU A 64 8.14 11.71 -6.69
C LEU A 64 7.02 10.91 -7.39
N ILE A 65 6.98 10.95 -8.72
CA ILE A 65 5.97 10.24 -9.53
C ILE A 65 6.69 9.24 -10.44
N SER A 66 6.65 7.97 -10.07
CA SER A 66 7.13 6.85 -10.89
C SER A 66 6.17 5.67 -10.74
N PHE A 67 5.72 5.12 -11.87
CA PHE A 67 4.72 4.05 -11.96
C PHE A 67 5.35 2.73 -12.44
N GLY A 68 6.52 2.35 -11.91
CA GLY A 68 7.20 1.13 -12.36
C GLY A 68 7.74 1.19 -13.80
N THR A 69 8.00 2.41 -14.29
CA THR A 69 8.55 2.71 -15.63
C THR A 69 10.00 3.20 -15.56
N GLY A 70 10.62 3.50 -16.72
CA GLY A 70 12.07 3.55 -16.97
C GLY A 70 12.99 4.32 -16.01
N ASN A 71 12.47 5.18 -15.13
CA ASN A 71 13.25 5.86 -14.09
C ASN A 71 13.55 4.95 -12.87
N MET A 72 12.93 3.76 -12.82
CA MET A 72 13.05 2.80 -11.72
C MET A 72 14.08 1.72 -12.05
N SER A 73 14.93 1.36 -11.09
CA SER A 73 15.81 0.20 -11.28
C SER A 73 14.98 -1.08 -11.44
N THR A 74 15.48 -2.06 -12.17
CA THR A 74 14.78 -3.34 -12.42
C THR A 74 14.28 -3.99 -11.13
N PHE A 75 15.11 -4.00 -10.08
CA PHE A 75 14.73 -4.54 -8.77
C PHE A 75 13.56 -3.80 -8.13
N ALA A 76 13.60 -2.46 -8.15
CA ALA A 76 12.54 -1.64 -7.58
C ALA A 76 11.25 -1.73 -8.42
N ALA A 77 11.35 -1.86 -9.75
CA ALA A 77 10.21 -2.08 -10.64
C ALA A 77 9.55 -3.45 -10.38
N ASN A 78 10.35 -4.49 -10.13
CA ASN A 78 9.84 -5.81 -9.78
C ASN A 78 9.11 -5.78 -8.43
N PHE A 79 9.68 -5.14 -7.41
CA PHE A 79 8.99 -4.95 -6.13
C PHE A 79 7.71 -4.13 -6.24
N TYR A 80 7.70 -3.10 -7.07
CA TYR A 80 6.48 -2.35 -7.36
C TYR A 80 5.38 -3.26 -7.94
N ARG A 81 5.71 -4.04 -8.99
CA ARG A 81 4.76 -4.90 -9.70
C ARG A 81 4.27 -6.06 -8.85
N VAL A 82 5.20 -6.76 -8.20
CA VAL A 82 4.89 -7.86 -7.27
C VAL A 82 4.09 -7.34 -6.08
N GLY A 83 4.47 -6.18 -5.53
CA GLY A 83 3.74 -5.54 -4.45
C GLY A 83 2.28 -5.23 -4.84
N TYR A 84 2.08 -4.64 -6.02
CA TYR A 84 0.73 -4.40 -6.57
C TYR A 84 -0.06 -5.69 -6.76
N TRP A 85 0.56 -6.70 -7.36
CA TRP A 85 -0.07 -8.00 -7.59
C TRP A 85 -0.52 -8.65 -6.27
N LEU A 86 0.35 -8.66 -5.26
CA LEU A 86 0.04 -9.22 -3.95
C LEU A 86 -1.05 -8.43 -3.22
N MET A 87 -1.09 -7.10 -3.35
CA MET A 87 -2.21 -6.31 -2.82
C MET A 87 -3.54 -6.70 -3.48
N VAL A 88 -3.57 -6.85 -4.81
CA VAL A 88 -4.77 -7.25 -5.55
C VAL A 88 -5.20 -8.66 -5.13
N VAL A 89 -4.29 -9.62 -5.15
CA VAL A 89 -4.57 -11.01 -4.76
C VAL A 89 -5.00 -11.10 -3.29
N GLY A 90 -4.35 -10.36 -2.39
CA GLY A 90 -4.73 -10.34 -0.98
C GLY A 90 -6.13 -9.76 -0.76
N VAL A 91 -6.48 -8.66 -1.44
CA VAL A 91 -7.83 -8.09 -1.37
C VAL A 91 -8.87 -9.05 -1.94
N LEU A 92 -8.62 -9.63 -3.12
CA LEU A 92 -9.54 -10.60 -3.71
C LEU A 92 -9.69 -11.85 -2.84
N GLY A 93 -8.59 -12.36 -2.28
CA GLY A 93 -8.61 -13.48 -1.35
C GLY A 93 -9.37 -13.16 -0.06
N THR A 94 -9.30 -11.92 0.42
CA THR A 94 -10.05 -11.48 1.62
C THR A 94 -11.57 -11.55 1.38
N LEU A 95 -12.01 -11.39 0.13
CA LEU A 95 -13.42 -11.37 -0.27
C LEU A 95 -13.93 -12.72 -0.79
N PHE A 96 -13.08 -13.47 -1.50
CA PHE A 96 -13.45 -14.65 -2.30
C PHE A 96 -12.53 -15.85 -2.09
N GLY A 97 -11.61 -15.77 -1.14
CA GLY A 97 -10.68 -16.86 -0.84
C GLY A 97 -11.43 -18.11 -0.39
N PRO A 98 -10.90 -19.32 -0.66
CA PRO A 98 -11.51 -20.54 -0.17
C PRO A 98 -11.46 -20.55 1.36
N SER A 99 -12.55 -20.97 2.00
CA SER A 99 -12.53 -21.34 3.43
C SER A 99 -11.92 -22.72 3.59
N ILE A 100 -10.73 -22.74 4.18
CA ILE A 100 -9.96 -23.97 4.47
C ILE A 100 -9.92 -24.12 5.98
#